data_AF-A0A1F6ZCJ7-F1
#
_entry.id   AF-A0A1F6ZCJ7-F1
#
_cell.length_a   1.000
_cell.length_b   1.000
_cell.length_c   1.000
_cell.angle_alpha   90.00
_cell.angle_beta   90.00
_cell.angle_gamma   90.00
#
_symmetry.space_group_name_H-M   'P 1'
#
loop_
_entity.id
_entity.type
_entity.pdbx_description
1 polymer ?
#
loop_
_entity_poly.entity_id
_entity_poly.type
_entity_poly.pdbx_seq_one_letter_code
_entity_poly.pdbx_strand_id
1 'polypeptide(L)'
;MAKQTYPIPKSNPNAQMSSIFFLLWLVNGFVIALANMFFSQQIVLGTMSISSTMALVLSSGILAWAATLTMPIFTEIEIRKQMVLTPQHWMTGYLIINFIALWVVARFADVIGLGMASWFFVLGLAAILDVVQGMTMMAYGEAQKK
;
A
#
# COMPACT_ATOMS: atom_id res chain seq x y z
N MET A 1 -6.42 26.70 -25.04
CA MET A 1 -5.64 25.77 -24.19
C MET A 1 -5.75 26.26 -22.75
N ALA A 2 -6.49 25.56 -21.90
CA ALA A 2 -6.57 25.93 -20.48
C ALA A 2 -5.20 25.65 -19.84
N LYS A 3 -4.59 26.67 -19.22
CA LYS A 3 -3.42 26.48 -18.36
C LYS A 3 -3.88 25.63 -17.18
N GLN A 4 -3.49 24.37 -17.18
CA GLN A 4 -3.70 23.46 -16.06
C GLN A 4 -2.79 23.93 -14.92
N THR A 5 -3.29 24.83 -14.09
CA THR A 5 -2.61 25.26 -12.86
C THR A 5 -2.73 24.13 -11.86
N TYR A 6 -1.73 23.26 -11.83
CA TYR A 6 -1.54 22.34 -10.71
C TYR A 6 -1.40 23.20 -9.45
N PRO A 7 -2.24 23.01 -8.42
CA PRO A 7 -2.03 23.71 -7.16
C PRO A 7 -0.65 23.32 -6.65
N ILE A 8 0.25 24.29 -6.52
CA ILE A 8 1.55 24.06 -5.91
C ILE A 8 1.26 23.57 -4.49
N PRO A 9 1.65 22.34 -4.12
CA PRO A 9 1.43 21.85 -2.77
C PRO A 9 2.08 22.84 -1.81
N LYS A 10 1.29 23.32 -0.84
CA LYS A 10 1.70 24.34 0.14
C LYS A 10 2.77 23.79 1.10
N SER A 11 3.00 22.48 1.09
CA SER A 11 3.98 21.75 1.91
C SER A 11 5.13 21.21 1.05
N ASN A 12 6.28 20.98 1.69
CA ASN A 12 7.44 20.38 1.03
C ASN A 12 7.06 19.00 0.43
N PRO A 13 7.16 18.80 -0.90
CA PRO A 13 6.75 17.55 -1.56
C PRO A 13 7.38 16.29 -0.97
N ASN A 14 8.65 16.39 -0.52
CA ASN A 14 9.37 15.28 0.09
C ASN A 14 8.84 14.93 1.48
N ALA A 15 8.41 15.96 2.24
CA ALA A 15 7.79 15.77 3.55
C ALA A 15 6.41 15.12 3.40
N GLN A 16 5.64 15.52 2.37
CA GLN A 16 4.34 14.92 2.08
C GLN A 16 4.44 13.42 1.73
N MET A 17 5.38 13.05 0.86
CA MET A 17 5.62 11.65 0.52
C MET A 17 6.02 10.82 1.75
N SER A 18 6.87 11.39 2.61
CA SER A 18 7.27 10.74 3.88
C SER A 18 6.07 10.52 4.81
N SER A 19 5.20 11.52 4.97
CA SER A 19 3.99 11.39 5.79
C SER A 19 3.04 10.32 5.26
N ILE A 20 2.85 10.27 3.94
CA ILE A 20 2.02 9.24 3.30
C ILE A 20 2.62 7.84 3.53
N PHE A 21 3.94 7.70 3.40
CA PHE A 21 4.63 6.44 3.67
C PHE A 21 4.34 5.93 5.09
N PHE A 22 4.58 6.75 6.12
CA PHE A 22 4.37 6.32 7.51
C PHE A 22 2.89 6.05 7.81
N LEU A 23 1.97 6.82 7.21
CA LEU A 23 0.54 6.59 7.35
C LEU A 23 0.15 5.23 6.75
N LEU A 24 0.55 4.95 5.52
CA LEU A 24 0.28 3.66 4.86
C LEU A 24 0.99 2.51 5.57
N TRP A 25 2.18 2.74 6.11
CA TRP A 25 2.91 1.76 6.91
C TRP A 25 2.11 1.31 8.13
N LEU A 26 1.58 2.27 8.90
CA LEU A 26 0.72 1.97 10.06
C LEU A 26 -0.57 1.27 9.65
N VAL A 27 -1.23 1.74 8.58
CA VAL A 27 -2.46 1.11 8.07
C VAL A 27 -2.21 -0.33 7.63
N ASN A 28 -1.14 -0.57 6.87
CA ASN A 28 -0.79 -1.90 6.42
C ASN A 28 -0.50 -2.83 7.60
N GLY A 29 0.28 -2.34 8.57
CA GLY A 29 0.55 -3.09 9.81
C GLY A 29 -0.73 -3.44 10.56
N PHE A 30 -1.66 -2.48 10.69
CA PHE A 30 -2.94 -2.72 11.34
C PHE A 30 -3.78 -3.78 10.61
N VAL A 31 -3.91 -3.67 9.28
CA VAL A 31 -4.68 -4.63 8.47
C VAL A 31 -4.07 -6.03 8.53
N ILE A 32 -2.74 -6.15 8.41
CA ILE A 32 -2.04 -7.45 8.50
C ILE A 32 -2.21 -8.06 9.89
N ALA A 33 -2.09 -7.26 10.96
CA ALA A 33 -2.27 -7.74 12.32
C ALA A 33 -3.68 -8.30 12.54
N LEU A 34 -4.71 -7.59 12.07
CA LEU A 34 -6.09 -8.09 12.09
C LEU A 34 -6.25 -9.36 11.26
N ALA A 35 -5.68 -9.39 10.05
CA ALA A 35 -5.77 -10.54 9.17
C ALA A 35 -5.13 -11.79 9.79
N ASN A 36 -3.97 -11.66 10.44
CA ASN A 36 -3.34 -12.75 11.19
C ASN A 36 -4.18 -13.17 12.41
N MET A 37 -4.81 -12.23 13.12
CA MET A 37 -5.67 -12.53 14.27
C MET A 37 -6.90 -13.37 13.87
N PHE A 38 -7.56 -13.03 12.76
CA PHE A 38 -8.76 -13.74 12.30
C PHE A 38 -8.46 -14.99 11.45
N PHE A 39 -7.34 -15.01 10.72
CA PHE A 39 -7.00 -16.06 9.77
C PHE A 39 -5.59 -16.62 10.00
N SER A 40 -5.23 -16.89 11.26
CA SER A 40 -3.90 -17.35 11.67
C SER A 40 -3.42 -18.64 10.99
N GLN A 41 -4.34 -19.50 10.57
CA GLN A 41 -4.02 -20.72 9.81
C GLN A 41 -3.59 -20.46 8.37
N GLN A 42 -3.97 -19.30 7.82
CA GLN A 42 -3.82 -18.96 6.40
C GLN A 42 -2.82 -17.82 6.19
N ILE A 43 -2.70 -16.93 7.17
CA ILE A 43 -1.80 -15.79 7.19
C ILE A 43 -0.96 -15.91 8.46
N VAL A 44 0.32 -16.26 8.29
CA VAL A 44 1.25 -16.54 9.40
C VAL A 44 2.25 -15.39 9.52
N LEU A 45 2.42 -14.89 10.74
CA LEU A 45 3.40 -13.86 11.10
C LEU A 45 4.50 -14.43 11.97
N GLY A 46 5.73 -14.30 11.51
CA GLY A 46 6.94 -14.79 12.14
C GLY A 46 7.42 -16.12 11.56
N THR A 47 8.70 -16.40 11.83
CA THR A 47 9.36 -17.67 11.52
C THR A 47 10.18 -18.10 12.74
N MET A 48 10.91 -19.21 12.63
CA MET A 48 11.85 -19.62 13.67
C MET A 48 12.96 -18.58 13.93
N SER A 49 13.25 -17.71 12.96
CA SER A 49 14.32 -16.71 13.03
C SER A 49 13.82 -15.27 13.18
N ILE A 50 12.54 -15.00 12.87
CA ILE A 50 11.96 -13.65 12.83
C ILE A 50 10.75 -13.61 13.74
N SER A 51 10.76 -12.69 14.72
CA SER A 51 9.61 -12.48 15.60
C SER A 51 8.41 -11.95 14.83
N SER A 52 7.19 -12.26 15.29
CA SER A 52 5.95 -11.80 14.64
C SER A 52 5.88 -10.28 14.54
N THR A 53 6.40 -9.55 15.54
CA THR A 53 6.47 -8.08 15.50
C THR A 53 7.41 -7.58 14.41
N MET A 54 8.59 -8.18 14.28
CA MET A 54 9.55 -7.79 13.24
C MET A 54 9.00 -8.13 11.84
N ALA A 55 8.35 -9.29 11.71
CA ALA A 55 7.68 -9.67 10.48
C ALA A 55 6.59 -8.68 10.07
N LEU A 56 5.80 -8.21 11.03
CA LEU A 56 4.78 -7.20 10.81
C LEU A 56 5.40 -5.88 10.34
N VAL A 57 6.46 -5.42 11.00
CA VAL A 57 7.18 -4.18 10.65
C VAL A 57 7.75 -4.26 9.23
N LEU A 58 8.43 -5.36 8.88
CA LEU A 58 9.04 -5.56 7.57
C LEU A 58 7.99 -5.66 6.46
N SER A 59 6.99 -6.53 6.63
CA SER A 59 5.94 -6.74 5.62
C SER A 59 5.12 -5.48 5.36
N SER A 60 4.66 -4.80 6.41
CA SER A 60 3.94 -3.52 6.27
C SER A 60 4.80 -2.44 5.62
N GLY A 61 6.11 -2.41 5.93
CA GLY A 61 7.08 -1.50 5.34
C GLY A 61 7.22 -1.69 3.84
N ILE A 62 7.38 -2.93 3.39
CA ILE A 62 7.47 -3.28 1.98
C ILE A 62 6.19 -2.89 1.23
N LEU A 63 5.01 -3.15 1.81
CA LEU A 63 3.74 -2.77 1.20
C LEU A 63 3.56 -1.25 1.13
N ALA A 64 3.95 -0.52 2.17
CA ALA A 64 3.89 0.95 2.15
C ALA A 64 4.86 1.54 1.13
N TRP A 65 6.03 0.92 0.99
CA TRP A 65 7.01 1.29 -0.03
C TRP A 65 6.47 1.03 -1.44
N ALA A 66 5.87 -0.14 -1.67
CA ALA A 66 5.22 -0.46 -2.93
C ALA A 66 4.13 0.56 -3.28
N ALA A 67 3.25 0.92 -2.34
CA ALA A 67 2.19 1.89 -2.55
C ALA A 67 2.72 3.31 -2.81
N THR A 68 3.74 3.76 -2.09
CA THR A 68 4.28 5.12 -2.24
C THR A 68 5.13 5.30 -3.49
N LEU A 69 5.94 4.31 -3.87
CA LEU A 69 6.71 4.34 -5.13
C LEU A 69 5.82 4.28 -6.36
N THR A 70 4.61 3.76 -6.20
CA THR A 70 3.63 3.64 -7.26
C THR A 70 3.03 4.98 -7.67
N MET A 71 2.87 5.91 -6.72
CA MET A 71 2.34 7.25 -6.99
C MET A 71 3.07 7.98 -8.13
N PRO A 72 4.39 8.18 -8.08
CA PRO A 72 5.11 8.87 -9.16
C PRO A 72 5.06 8.09 -10.49
N ILE A 73 4.97 6.75 -10.46
CA ILE A 73 4.86 5.93 -11.67
C ILE A 73 3.54 6.22 -12.39
N PHE A 74 2.41 6.27 -11.66
CA PHE A 74 1.12 6.60 -12.25
C PHE A 74 1.09 8.03 -12.79
N THR A 75 1.65 9.00 -12.06
CA THR A 75 1.79 10.39 -12.54
C THR A 75 2.61 10.46 -13.83
N GLU A 76 3.71 9.72 -13.93
CA GLU A 76 4.52 9.67 -15.15
C GLU A 76 3.76 9.04 -16.32
N ILE A 77 2.92 8.03 -16.06
CA ILE A 77 2.05 7.41 -17.08
C ILE A 77 1.03 8.43 -17.59
N GLU A 78 0.41 9.23 -16.72
CA GLU A 78 -0.51 10.31 -17.12
C GLU A 78 0.17 11.32 -18.04
N ILE A 79 1.38 11.76 -17.66
CA ILE A 79 2.17 12.72 -18.43
C ILE A 79 2.52 12.14 -19.80
N ARG A 80 3.01 10.90 -19.87
CA ARG A 80 3.42 10.27 -21.13
C ARG A 80 2.26 9.97 -22.06
N LYS A 81 1.12 9.55 -21.52
CA LYS A 81 -0.06 9.21 -22.30
C LYS A 81 -0.98 10.40 -22.57
N GLN A 82 -0.66 11.57 -22.02
CA GLN A 82 -1.48 12.80 -22.15
C GLN A 82 -2.95 12.54 -21.77
N MET A 83 -3.17 11.70 -20.76
CA MET A 83 -4.51 11.31 -20.31
C MET A 83 -4.60 11.44 -18.79
N VAL A 84 -5.79 11.81 -18.31
CA VAL A 84 -6.09 11.80 -16.87
C VAL A 84 -6.60 10.41 -16.52
N LEU A 85 -5.96 9.73 -15.57
CA LEU A 85 -6.44 8.43 -15.12
C LEU A 85 -7.70 8.61 -14.30
N THR A 86 -8.72 7.80 -14.62
CA THR A 86 -9.96 7.81 -13.85
C THR A 86 -9.75 7.11 -12.49
N PRO A 87 -10.60 7.34 -11.49
CA PRO A 87 -10.51 6.65 -10.20
C PRO A 87 -10.47 5.12 -10.32
N GLN A 88 -11.17 4.55 -11.31
CA GLN A 88 -11.14 3.11 -11.58
C GLN A 88 -9.76 2.61 -12.00
N HIS A 89 -8.99 3.39 -12.78
CA HIS A 89 -7.63 3.03 -13.16
C HIS A 89 -6.70 3.01 -11.95
N TRP A 90 -6.82 4.00 -11.07
CA TRP A 90 -6.05 4.08 -9.84
C TRP A 90 -6.36 2.90 -8.90
N MET A 91 -7.64 2.60 -8.66
CA MET A 91 -8.07 1.48 -7.83
C MET A 91 -7.58 0.13 -8.40
N THR A 92 -7.79 -0.11 -9.70
CA THR A 92 -7.34 -1.35 -10.33
C THR A 92 -5.81 -1.47 -10.30
N GLY A 93 -5.11 -0.35 -10.49
CA GLY A 93 -3.66 -0.27 -10.45
C GLY A 93 -3.08 -0.62 -9.07
N TYR A 94 -3.62 -0.01 -8.01
CA TYR A 94 -3.20 -0.30 -6.64
C TYR A 94 -3.58 -1.70 -6.21
N LEU A 95 -4.74 -2.22 -6.62
CA LEU A 95 -5.10 -3.62 -6.37
C LEU A 95 -4.06 -4.59 -6.96
N ILE A 96 -3.66 -4.38 -8.21
CA ILE A 96 -2.62 -5.20 -8.87
C ILE A 96 -1.29 -5.09 -8.11
N ILE A 97 -0.91 -3.88 -7.71
CA ILE A 97 0.37 -3.65 -7.03
C ILE A 97 0.37 -4.24 -5.63
N ASN A 98 -0.71 -4.09 -4.88
CA ASN A 98 -0.90 -4.73 -3.58
C ASN A 98 -0.87 -6.25 -3.70
N PHE A 99 -1.51 -6.82 -4.73
CA PHE A 99 -1.46 -8.25 -5.00
C PHE A 99 -0.04 -8.73 -5.29
N ILE A 100 0.68 -8.07 -6.19
CA ILE A 100 2.06 -8.43 -6.54
C ILE A 100 2.97 -8.28 -5.32
N ALA A 101 2.88 -7.16 -4.61
CA ALA A 101 3.71 -6.89 -3.44
C ALA A 101 3.48 -7.93 -2.34
N LEU A 102 2.21 -8.23 -2.01
CA LEU A 102 1.87 -9.29 -1.05
C LEU A 102 2.33 -10.67 -1.52
N TRP A 103 2.16 -10.99 -2.80
CA TRP A 103 2.60 -12.27 -3.36
C TRP A 103 4.12 -12.43 -3.22
N VAL A 104 4.88 -11.40 -3.60
CA VAL A 104 6.34 -11.37 -3.44
C VAL A 104 6.70 -11.52 -1.97
N VAL A 105 6.11 -10.71 -1.08
CA VAL A 105 6.37 -10.79 0.36
C VAL A 105 6.14 -12.20 0.90
N ALA A 106 5.03 -12.85 0.52
CA ALA A 106 4.73 -14.21 0.95
C ALA A 106 5.68 -15.27 0.39
N ARG A 107 6.31 -15.03 -0.75
CA ARG A 107 7.34 -15.93 -1.32
C ARG A 107 8.69 -15.79 -0.64
N PHE A 108 8.95 -14.64 -0.02
CA PHE A 108 10.13 -14.41 0.80
C PHE A 108 9.82 -14.50 2.30
N ALA A 109 8.86 -15.37 2.68
CA ALA A 109 8.45 -15.56 4.07
C ALA A 109 9.61 -15.93 5.00
N ASP A 110 10.62 -16.67 4.53
CA ASP A 110 11.80 -17.02 5.32
C ASP A 110 12.61 -15.79 5.77
N VAL A 111 12.56 -14.69 5.00
CA VAL A 111 13.34 -13.46 5.24
C VAL A 111 12.46 -12.32 5.77
N ILE A 112 11.19 -12.26 5.39
CA ILE A 112 10.28 -11.16 5.75
C ILE A 112 9.35 -11.58 6.90
N GLY A 113 9.08 -12.88 7.06
CA GLY A 113 8.26 -13.42 8.12
C GLY A 113 6.75 -13.31 7.92
N LEU A 114 6.26 -12.93 6.75
CA LEU A 114 4.83 -13.02 6.40
C LEU A 114 4.63 -14.18 5.44
N GLY A 115 3.93 -15.23 5.88
CA GLY A 115 3.56 -16.38 5.06
C GLY A 115 2.07 -16.37 4.73
N MET A 116 1.71 -16.77 3.50
CA MET A 116 0.32 -16.93 3.10
C MET A 116 0.11 -18.28 2.41
N ALA A 117 -0.94 -19.00 2.82
CA ALA A 117 -1.18 -20.38 2.40
C ALA A 117 -1.70 -20.51 0.96
N SER A 118 -2.44 -19.53 0.46
CA SER A 118 -3.00 -19.60 -0.90
C SER A 118 -3.08 -18.23 -1.59
N TRP A 119 -3.09 -18.26 -2.92
CA TRP A 119 -3.24 -17.07 -3.75
C TRP A 119 -4.61 -16.39 -3.58
N PHE A 120 -5.65 -17.14 -3.18
CA PHE A 120 -6.95 -16.57 -2.86
C PHE A 120 -6.89 -15.64 -1.63
N PHE A 121 -6.13 -16.02 -0.60
CA PHE A 121 -5.92 -15.15 0.57
C PHE A 121 -5.07 -13.93 0.22
N VAL A 122 -4.09 -14.09 -0.68
CA VAL A 122 -3.32 -12.95 -1.20
C VAL A 122 -4.22 -11.96 -1.91
N LEU A 123 -5.10 -12.43 -2.80
CA LEU A 123 -6.03 -11.57 -3.52
C LEU A 123 -7.05 -10.90 -2.59
N GLY A 124 -7.61 -11.66 -1.65
CA GLY A 124 -8.54 -11.11 -0.66
C GLY A 124 -7.90 -10.03 0.21
N LEU A 125 -6.69 -10.28 0.72
CA LEU A 125 -5.96 -9.30 1.52
C LEU A 125 -5.54 -8.07 0.69
N ALA A 126 -5.14 -8.26 -0.57
CA ALA A 126 -4.84 -7.16 -1.47
C ALA A 126 -6.05 -6.25 -1.71
N ALA A 127 -7.24 -6.82 -1.88
CA ALA A 127 -8.46 -6.04 -2.03
C ALA A 127 -8.83 -5.27 -0.76
N ILE A 128 -8.69 -5.89 0.41
CA ILE A 128 -8.92 -5.22 1.70
C ILE A 128 -7.93 -4.07 1.88
N LEU A 129 -6.65 -4.30 1.61
CA LEU A 129 -5.62 -3.26 1.69
C LEU A 129 -5.93 -2.12 0.74
N ASP A 130 -6.26 -2.40 -0.53
CA ASP A 130 -6.57 -1.38 -1.52
C ASP A 130 -7.72 -0.45 -1.06
N VAL A 131 -8.80 -1.03 -0.54
CA VAL A 131 -9.93 -0.28 0.01
C VAL A 131 -9.51 0.56 1.22
N VAL A 132 -8.83 -0.04 2.21
CA VAL A 132 -8.46 0.65 3.45
C VAL A 132 -7.42 1.75 3.20
N GLN A 133 -6.43 1.49 2.34
CA GLN A 133 -5.46 2.49 1.90
C GLN A 133 -6.16 3.63 1.16
N GLY A 134 -7.05 3.32 0.21
CA GLY A 134 -7.83 4.32 -0.53
C GLY A 134 -8.64 5.22 0.38
N MET A 135 -9.39 4.63 1.33
CA MET A 135 -10.15 5.38 2.35
C MET A 135 -9.22 6.27 3.21
N THR A 136 -8.08 5.73 3.63
CA THR A 136 -7.10 6.49 4.41
C THR A 136 -6.57 7.70 3.65
N MET A 137 -6.26 7.53 2.36
CA MET A 137 -5.75 8.61 1.51
C MET A 137 -6.81 9.69 1.27
N MET A 138 -8.08 9.31 1.11
CA MET A 138 -9.18 10.27 1.01
C MET A 138 -9.32 11.08 2.31
N ALA A 139 -9.35 10.39 3.46
CA ALA A 139 -9.44 11.03 4.77
C ALA A 139 -8.25 11.96 5.05
N TYR A 140 -7.03 11.54 4.70
CA TYR A 140 -5.83 12.38 4.80
C TYR A 140 -5.93 13.63 3.93
N GLY A 141 -6.40 13.49 2.69
CA GLY A 141 -6.60 14.61 1.78
C GLY A 141 -7.64 15.62 2.26
N GLU A 142 -8.71 15.16 2.92
CA GLU A 142 -9.70 16.04 3.56
C GLU A 142 -9.15 16.77 4.78
N ALA A 143 -8.36 16.08 5.62
CA ALA A 143 -7.74 16.67 6.80
C ALA A 143 -6.75 17.80 6.44
N GLN A 144 -6.06 17.70 5.30
CA GLN A 144 -5.14 18.74 4.81
C GLN A 144 -5.85 19.98 4.23
N LYS A 145 -7.15 19.90 3.93
CA LYS A 145 -7.96 21.03 3.43
C LYS A 145 -8.56 21.90 4.54
N LYS A 146 -8.58 21.40 5.78
CA LYS A 146 -9.01 22.13 6.97
C LYS A 146 -7.87 22.95 7.54
#